data_AF-A0A382TLZ6-F1
#
_entry.id   AF-A0A382TLZ6-F1
#
_cell.length_a   1.000
_cell.length_b   1.000
_cell.length_c   1.000
_cell.angle_alpha   90.00
_cell.angle_beta   90.00
_cell.angle_gamma   90.00
#
_symmetry.space_group_name_H-M   'P 1'
#
loop_
_entity.id
_entity.type
_entity.pdbx_description
1 polymer ?
#
loop_
_entity_poly.entity_id
_entity_poly.type
_entity_poly.pdbx_seq_one_letter_code
_entity_poly.pdbx_strand_id
1 'polypeptide(L)'
;NTSGGQSSFKVKFDVSSVADGQLLLQFSIGTSGWRLDNTTANQEWTDNGFNANYYANIILDTLNQQAITSYVDAASYWNTQSSIKGALKLKDSVTATYASKTSYTVTIKATDAAGLNSTNNVTVNVLEKYSASIAAKPGTVVTTLPADGYNANVTGTFTYSIVGGVDSDLFEVNSTTGALTFKTAKTIDNPVDSSMDNIYDVEILMQSDTGASQIAKVGVTVEHDGVAPTFSNLSLSYAVDADDSKTTITVQGKIKDDASTVNSSYVQLKDSFTGKTMYMGISSDSISADGSFSTSRVMS
;
A
#
# COMPACT_ATOMS: atom_id res chain seq x y z
N ASN A 1 -26.94 -32.19 5.69
CA ASN A 1 -28.08 -33.11 5.84
C ASN A 1 -28.32 -33.28 7.33
N THR A 2 -29.37 -32.67 7.89
CA THR A 2 -29.86 -33.02 9.23
C THR A 2 -31.27 -33.55 9.07
N SER A 3 -31.56 -34.57 9.87
CA SER A 3 -32.78 -35.37 9.93
C SER A 3 -34.01 -34.56 10.37
N GLY A 4 -34.39 -33.54 9.58
CA GLY A 4 -35.44 -32.59 9.94
C GLY A 4 -36.06 -31.78 8.79
N GLY A 5 -35.81 -32.13 7.53
CA GLY A 5 -36.65 -31.64 6.42
C GLY A 5 -36.27 -30.29 5.80
N GLN A 6 -35.05 -29.77 6.03
CA GLN A 6 -34.46 -28.77 5.13
C GLN A 6 -33.14 -29.30 4.57
N SER A 7 -33.23 -29.76 3.32
CA SER A 7 -32.08 -30.22 2.57
C SER A 7 -31.50 -29.02 1.82
N SER A 8 -30.39 -28.47 2.30
CA SER A 8 -29.68 -27.37 1.61
C SER A 8 -28.22 -27.74 1.39
N PHE A 9 -27.68 -27.40 0.23
CA PHE A 9 -26.25 -27.41 -0.05
C PHE A 9 -25.69 -26.01 0.15
N LYS A 10 -24.58 -25.86 0.86
CA LYS A 10 -23.95 -24.56 1.12
C LYS A 10 -22.51 -24.57 0.67
N VAL A 11 -22.10 -23.53 -0.06
CA VAL A 11 -20.69 -23.31 -0.46
C VAL A 11 -20.22 -22.04 0.22
N LYS A 12 -19.12 -22.16 0.96
CA LYS A 12 -18.48 -21.06 1.68
C LYS A 12 -17.22 -20.66 0.92
N PHE A 13 -17.07 -19.38 0.62
CA PHE A 13 -15.83 -18.80 0.10
C PHE A 13 -15.11 -18.08 1.22
N ASP A 14 -13.92 -18.56 1.55
CA ASP A 14 -13.00 -17.88 2.46
C ASP A 14 -12.15 -16.91 1.62
N VAL A 15 -12.40 -15.61 1.77
CA VAL A 15 -11.63 -14.54 1.11
C VAL A 15 -10.72 -13.94 2.17
N SER A 16 -9.42 -14.20 2.08
CA SER A 16 -8.43 -13.80 3.08
C SER A 16 -8.23 -12.27 3.21
N SER A 17 -8.81 -11.47 2.31
CA SER A 17 -8.62 -10.02 2.23
C SER A 17 -9.85 -9.18 2.65
N VAL A 18 -10.88 -9.77 3.25
CA VAL A 18 -12.11 -9.05 3.63
C VAL A 18 -12.38 -9.24 5.12
N ALA A 19 -12.35 -8.15 5.89
CA ALA A 19 -12.32 -8.14 7.36
C ALA A 19 -13.54 -8.82 8.04
N ASP A 20 -14.68 -8.92 7.36
CA ASP A 20 -15.87 -9.67 7.80
C ASP A 20 -16.35 -10.70 6.75
N GLY A 21 -15.56 -10.96 5.71
CA GLY A 21 -16.11 -11.33 4.40
C GLY A 21 -16.18 -12.83 4.09
N GLN A 22 -17.21 -13.51 4.61
CA GLN A 22 -17.58 -14.85 4.17
C GLN A 22 -18.75 -14.77 3.18
N LEU A 23 -18.52 -15.11 1.90
CA LEU A 23 -19.62 -15.33 0.95
C LEU A 23 -20.15 -16.75 1.15
N LEU A 24 -21.39 -16.86 1.64
CA LEU A 24 -22.08 -18.13 1.79
C LEU A 24 -23.23 -18.21 0.78
N LEU A 25 -23.12 -19.13 -0.17
CA LEU A 25 -24.17 -19.41 -1.15
C LEU A 25 -24.92 -20.66 -0.74
N GLN A 26 -26.26 -20.59 -0.69
CA GLN A 26 -27.12 -21.71 -0.35
C GLN A 26 -27.98 -22.13 -1.54
N PHE A 27 -28.04 -23.43 -1.79
CA PHE A 27 -28.75 -24.04 -2.91
C PHE A 27 -29.71 -25.13 -2.44
N SER A 28 -30.80 -25.29 -3.18
CA SER A 28 -31.69 -26.45 -3.11
C SER A 28 -31.83 -27.12 -4.47
N ILE A 29 -32.23 -28.38 -4.45
CA ILE A 29 -32.63 -29.15 -5.62
C ILE A 29 -34.13 -29.42 -5.57
N GLY A 30 -34.82 -29.06 -6.65
CA GLY A 30 -36.24 -29.33 -6.86
C GLY A 30 -36.46 -30.21 -8.10
N THR A 31 -37.72 -30.38 -8.50
CA THR A 31 -38.11 -31.15 -9.70
C THR A 31 -37.52 -30.57 -11.00
N SER A 32 -37.15 -29.29 -11.00
CA SER A 32 -36.53 -28.59 -12.13
C SER A 32 -35.00 -28.51 -12.04
N GLY A 33 -34.38 -29.23 -11.09
CA GLY A 33 -32.93 -29.20 -10.86
C GLY A 33 -32.52 -28.26 -9.72
N TRP A 34 -31.22 -27.93 -9.70
CA TRP A 34 -30.64 -27.06 -8.68
C TRP A 34 -31.04 -25.60 -8.87
N ARG A 35 -31.23 -24.89 -7.77
CA ARG A 35 -31.48 -23.44 -7.72
C ARG A 35 -30.76 -22.81 -6.54
N LEU A 36 -30.47 -21.51 -6.66
CA LEU A 36 -30.00 -20.68 -5.55
C LEU A 36 -31.20 -20.32 -4.66
N ASP A 37 -31.09 -20.55 -3.35
CA ASP A 37 -32.15 -20.24 -2.38
C ASP A 37 -31.93 -18.90 -1.67
N ASN A 38 -30.68 -18.60 -1.31
CA ASN A 38 -30.33 -17.35 -0.65
C ASN A 38 -28.83 -17.07 -0.75
N THR A 39 -28.49 -15.79 -0.81
CA THR A 39 -27.17 -15.27 -0.48
C THR A 39 -27.30 -14.58 0.89
N THR A 40 -26.28 -14.54 1.73
CA THR A 40 -26.29 -13.59 2.86
C THR A 40 -26.23 -12.11 2.41
N ALA A 41 -26.43 -11.83 1.12
CA ALA A 41 -26.14 -10.59 0.45
C ALA A 41 -27.38 -10.09 -0.30
N ASN A 42 -28.31 -9.47 0.44
CA ASN A 42 -29.12 -8.38 -0.11
C ASN A 42 -28.34 -7.04 -0.05
N GLN A 43 -27.02 -7.10 0.10
CA GLN A 43 -26.11 -5.99 -0.12
C GLN A 43 -25.31 -6.33 -1.36
N GLU A 44 -25.38 -5.46 -2.35
CA GLU A 44 -24.36 -5.39 -3.38
C GLU A 44 -23.02 -5.26 -2.65
N TRP A 45 -22.28 -6.37 -2.56
CA TRP A 45 -20.87 -6.33 -2.19
C TRP A 45 -20.14 -5.72 -3.38
N THR A 46 -20.08 -4.39 -3.38
CA THR A 46 -19.44 -3.58 -4.41
C THR A 46 -17.92 -3.53 -4.27
N ASP A 47 -17.36 -4.14 -3.23
CA ASP A 47 -15.91 -4.13 -3.01
C ASP A 47 -15.23 -5.32 -3.71
N ASN A 48 -14.33 -5.00 -4.63
CA ASN A 48 -13.29 -5.88 -5.19
C ASN A 48 -13.75 -7.12 -5.99
N GLY A 49 -14.79 -6.99 -6.81
CA GLY A 49 -15.01 -7.92 -7.94
C GLY A 49 -15.62 -9.29 -7.60
N PHE A 50 -16.17 -9.46 -6.40
CA PHE A 50 -16.86 -10.70 -6.01
C PHE A 50 -18.38 -10.60 -6.24
N ASN A 51 -18.84 -11.03 -7.42
CA ASN A 51 -20.26 -11.06 -7.77
C ASN A 51 -20.91 -12.40 -7.35
N ALA A 52 -21.80 -12.37 -6.36
CA ALA A 52 -22.49 -13.57 -5.86
C ALA A 52 -23.27 -14.32 -6.95
N ASN A 53 -23.87 -13.61 -7.91
CA ASN A 53 -24.58 -14.22 -9.03
C ASN A 53 -23.61 -14.94 -9.99
N TYR A 54 -22.43 -14.36 -10.23
CA TYR A 54 -21.40 -14.99 -11.05
C TYR A 54 -20.97 -16.35 -10.47
N TYR A 55 -20.64 -16.39 -9.17
CA TYR A 55 -20.23 -17.64 -8.52
C TYR A 55 -21.37 -18.64 -8.36
N ALA A 56 -22.60 -18.16 -8.10
CA ALA A 56 -23.77 -19.04 -8.06
C ALA A 56 -24.01 -19.74 -9.41
N ASN A 57 -23.87 -19.02 -10.53
CA ASN A 57 -24.02 -19.59 -11.86
C ASN A 57 -22.96 -20.67 -12.14
N ILE A 58 -21.70 -20.45 -11.74
CA ILE A 58 -20.66 -21.47 -11.92
C ILE A 58 -20.98 -22.74 -11.12
N ILE A 59 -21.47 -22.61 -9.89
CA ILE A 59 -21.86 -23.75 -9.07
C ILE A 59 -23.02 -24.50 -9.71
N LEU A 60 -24.07 -23.79 -10.14
CA LEU A 60 -25.23 -24.38 -10.81
C LEU A 60 -24.83 -25.11 -12.10
N ASP A 61 -24.04 -24.47 -12.95
CA ASP A 61 -23.54 -25.07 -14.19
C ASP A 61 -22.71 -26.31 -13.93
N THR A 62 -21.88 -26.30 -12.89
CA THR A 62 -21.04 -27.45 -12.52
C THR A 62 -21.90 -28.62 -12.03
N LEU A 63 -22.87 -28.35 -11.15
CA LEU A 63 -23.80 -29.37 -10.66
C LEU A 63 -24.59 -30.00 -11.82
N ASN A 64 -25.05 -29.19 -12.77
CA ASN A 64 -25.76 -29.64 -13.96
C ASN A 64 -24.86 -30.45 -14.91
N GLN A 65 -23.66 -29.95 -15.22
CA GLN A 65 -22.70 -30.63 -16.12
C GLN A 65 -22.24 -31.98 -15.56
N GLN A 66 -22.09 -32.10 -14.24
CA GLN A 66 -21.73 -33.36 -13.58
C GLN A 66 -22.94 -34.27 -13.34
N ALA A 67 -24.14 -33.87 -13.76
CA ALA A 67 -25.40 -34.57 -13.52
C ALA A 67 -25.63 -34.93 -12.04
N ILE A 68 -25.18 -34.06 -11.12
CA ILE A 68 -25.31 -34.26 -9.68
C ILE A 68 -26.77 -33.99 -9.29
N THR A 69 -27.44 -34.98 -8.68
CA THR A 69 -28.87 -34.90 -8.35
C THR A 69 -29.17 -35.06 -6.86
N SER A 70 -28.14 -35.09 -6.00
CA SER A 70 -28.30 -35.22 -4.56
C SER A 70 -27.41 -34.26 -3.78
N TYR A 71 -27.87 -33.86 -2.59
CA TYR A 71 -27.08 -33.03 -1.67
C TYR A 71 -25.80 -33.70 -1.19
N VAL A 72 -25.81 -35.03 -1.08
CA VAL A 72 -24.65 -35.81 -0.60
C VAL A 72 -23.56 -35.84 -1.66
N ASP A 73 -23.92 -36.02 -2.93
CA ASP A 73 -22.98 -36.02 -4.04
C ASP A 73 -22.46 -34.62 -4.32
N ALA A 74 -23.32 -33.60 -4.21
CA ALA A 74 -22.91 -32.19 -4.32
C ALA A 74 -21.87 -31.83 -3.25
N ALA A 75 -22.13 -32.19 -1.99
CA ALA A 75 -21.18 -31.97 -0.90
C ALA A 75 -19.87 -32.74 -1.12
N SER A 76 -19.95 -34.00 -1.52
CA SER A 76 -18.77 -34.83 -1.78
C SER A 76 -17.92 -34.27 -2.92
N TYR A 77 -18.54 -33.82 -4.01
CA TYR A 77 -17.86 -33.18 -5.13
C TYR A 77 -17.13 -31.91 -4.67
N TRP A 78 -17.84 -30.98 -4.03
CA TRP A 78 -17.28 -29.68 -3.67
C TRP A 78 -16.26 -29.72 -2.53
N ASN A 79 -16.36 -30.67 -1.61
CA ASN A 79 -15.33 -30.88 -0.58
C ASN A 79 -13.98 -31.35 -1.14
N THR A 80 -13.94 -31.82 -2.40
CA THR A 80 -12.69 -32.17 -3.09
C THR A 80 -12.14 -31.04 -3.96
N GLN A 81 -12.86 -29.92 -4.09
CA GLN A 81 -12.43 -28.78 -4.89
C GLN A 81 -11.71 -27.75 -4.01
N SER A 82 -10.44 -27.48 -4.31
CA SER A 82 -9.68 -26.37 -3.69
C SER A 82 -9.81 -25.05 -4.45
N SER A 83 -10.49 -25.05 -5.61
CA SER A 83 -10.69 -23.88 -6.48
C SER A 83 -11.89 -24.08 -7.39
N ILE A 84 -12.55 -22.99 -7.79
CA ILE A 84 -13.67 -23.03 -8.73
C ILE A 84 -13.17 -23.31 -10.15
N LYS A 85 -13.78 -24.28 -10.84
CA LYS A 85 -13.51 -24.58 -12.26
C LYS A 85 -13.78 -23.34 -13.12
N GLY A 86 -12.76 -22.85 -13.84
CA GLY A 86 -12.86 -21.70 -14.75
C GLY A 86 -12.22 -20.41 -14.25
N ALA A 87 -11.89 -20.30 -12.95
CA ALA A 87 -11.08 -19.19 -12.45
C ALA A 87 -9.60 -19.43 -12.79
N LEU A 88 -8.96 -18.47 -13.47
CA LEU A 88 -7.51 -18.50 -13.69
C LEU A 88 -6.81 -17.95 -12.45
N LYS A 89 -5.90 -18.73 -11.86
CA LYS A 89 -4.88 -18.24 -10.92
C LYS A 89 -3.49 -18.56 -11.43
N LEU A 90 -2.50 -17.77 -11.01
CA LEU A 90 -1.11 -18.20 -11.12
C LEU A 90 -0.92 -19.48 -10.29
N LYS A 91 -0.09 -20.41 -10.78
CA LYS A 91 0.33 -21.54 -9.96
C LYS A 91 1.14 -21.01 -8.78
N ASP A 92 0.98 -21.64 -7.62
CA ASP A 92 1.65 -21.21 -6.39
C ASP A 92 3.19 -21.22 -6.51
N SER A 93 3.74 -21.99 -7.45
CA SER A 93 5.17 -22.04 -7.79
C SER A 93 5.65 -20.95 -8.77
N VAL A 94 4.76 -20.06 -9.23
CA VAL A 94 5.06 -19.02 -10.23
C VAL A 94 5.03 -17.66 -9.55
N THR A 95 6.21 -17.07 -9.36
CA THR A 95 6.35 -15.65 -9.04
C THR A 95 6.53 -14.89 -10.36
N ALA A 96 5.53 -14.11 -10.76
CA ALA A 96 5.63 -13.28 -11.96
C ALA A 96 6.34 -11.96 -11.63
N THR A 97 7.54 -11.75 -12.19
CA THR A 97 8.24 -10.45 -12.12
C THR A 97 8.45 -9.92 -13.53
N TYR A 98 8.25 -8.62 -13.74
CA TYR A 98 8.41 -8.00 -15.06
C TYR A 98 9.80 -8.27 -15.66
N ALA A 99 10.85 -8.21 -14.81
CA ALA A 99 12.23 -8.47 -15.19
C ALA A 99 12.49 -9.90 -15.70
N SER A 100 11.73 -10.89 -15.23
CA SER A 100 11.89 -12.28 -15.68
C SER A 100 11.05 -12.58 -16.92
N LYS A 101 9.83 -12.04 -16.97
CA LYS A 101 8.90 -12.24 -18.07
C LYS A 101 7.81 -11.17 -18.07
N THR A 102 7.57 -10.57 -19.24
CA THR A 102 6.61 -9.46 -19.39
C THR A 102 5.18 -9.92 -19.72
N SER A 103 4.97 -11.19 -20.09
CA SER A 103 3.64 -11.77 -20.29
C SER A 103 3.61 -13.30 -20.23
N TYR A 104 2.42 -13.85 -19.96
CA TYR A 104 2.10 -15.27 -20.01
C TYR A 104 0.91 -15.51 -20.93
N THR A 105 1.02 -16.44 -21.88
CA THR A 105 -0.13 -16.91 -22.66
C THR A 105 -0.68 -18.17 -22.02
N VAL A 106 -1.97 -18.15 -21.70
CA VAL A 106 -2.73 -19.27 -21.17
C VAL A 106 -3.66 -19.78 -22.27
N THR A 107 -3.49 -21.03 -22.68
CA THR A 107 -4.41 -21.68 -23.61
C THR A 107 -5.55 -22.31 -22.81
N ILE A 108 -6.77 -21.81 -23.03
CA ILE A 108 -8.01 -22.36 -22.50
C ILE A 108 -8.57 -23.34 -23.53
N LYS A 109 -8.85 -24.57 -23.11
CA LYS A 109 -9.49 -25.60 -23.93
C LYS A 109 -10.88 -25.90 -23.38
N ALA A 110 -11.92 -25.70 -24.18
CA ALA A 110 -13.25 -26.23 -23.93
C ALA A 110 -13.39 -27.59 -24.64
N THR A 111 -14.03 -28.57 -24.00
CA THR A 111 -14.32 -29.87 -24.60
C THR A 111 -15.73 -30.28 -24.23
N ASP A 112 -16.54 -30.66 -25.22
CA ASP A 112 -17.91 -31.10 -24.98
C ASP A 112 -17.97 -32.57 -24.54
N ALA A 113 -19.17 -33.05 -24.21
CA ALA A 113 -19.40 -34.43 -23.78
C ALA A 113 -19.08 -35.48 -24.88
N ALA A 114 -19.08 -35.07 -26.15
CA ALA A 114 -18.69 -35.91 -27.28
C ALA A 114 -17.18 -35.93 -27.54
N GLY A 115 -16.40 -35.16 -26.76
CA GLY A 115 -14.94 -35.06 -26.89
C GLY A 115 -14.46 -34.06 -27.94
N LEU A 116 -15.38 -33.33 -28.60
CA LEU A 116 -15.01 -32.24 -29.50
C LEU A 116 -14.47 -31.08 -28.69
N ASN A 117 -13.45 -30.40 -29.19
CA ASN A 117 -12.78 -29.36 -28.44
C ASN A 117 -12.50 -28.11 -29.25
N SER A 118 -12.46 -26.98 -28.55
CA SER A 118 -12.06 -25.68 -29.06
C SER A 118 -11.07 -25.06 -28.08
N THR A 119 -10.08 -24.32 -28.60
CA THR A 119 -9.06 -23.66 -27.80
C THR A 119 -9.06 -22.16 -28.07
N ASN A 120 -8.82 -21.37 -27.03
CA ASN A 120 -8.56 -19.94 -27.15
C ASN A 120 -7.40 -19.53 -26.24
N ASN A 121 -6.69 -18.47 -26.59
CA ASN A 121 -5.55 -17.98 -25.82
C ASN A 121 -5.94 -16.72 -25.05
N VAL A 122 -5.53 -16.64 -23.79
CA VAL A 122 -5.61 -15.45 -22.94
C VAL A 122 -4.18 -15.01 -22.63
N THR A 123 -3.86 -13.76 -22.91
CA THR A 123 -2.57 -13.17 -22.53
C THR A 123 -2.72 -12.43 -21.20
N VAL A 124 -1.91 -12.82 -20.23
CA VAL A 124 -1.75 -12.14 -18.94
C VAL A 124 -0.47 -11.32 -19.01
N ASN A 125 -0.59 -10.00 -19.03
CA ASN A 125 0.57 -9.11 -19.01
C ASN A 125 1.08 -8.97 -17.57
N VAL A 126 2.40 -9.05 -17.40
CA VAL A 126 3.05 -8.66 -16.15
C VAL A 126 3.35 -7.18 -16.27
N LEU A 127 2.89 -6.39 -15.30
CA LEU A 127 3.17 -4.96 -15.26
C LEU A 127 4.46 -4.71 -14.48
N GLU A 128 5.21 -3.70 -14.90
CA GLU A 128 6.35 -3.21 -14.14
C GLU A 128 5.85 -2.56 -12.84
N LYS A 129 6.51 -2.89 -11.71
CA LYS A 129 6.29 -2.20 -10.43
C LYS A 129 7.45 -1.22 -10.25
N TYR A 130 7.14 0.07 -10.17
CA TYR A 130 8.10 1.10 -9.82
C TYR A 130 8.22 1.17 -8.30
N SER A 131 9.44 1.36 -7.81
CA SER A 131 9.69 1.63 -6.40
C SER A 131 10.37 2.97 -6.26
N ALA A 132 9.89 3.78 -5.33
CA ALA A 132 10.48 5.06 -4.98
C ALA A 132 10.70 5.12 -3.47
N SER A 133 11.83 5.69 -3.05
CA SER A 133 12.08 5.99 -1.65
C SER A 133 12.15 7.50 -1.49
N ILE A 134 11.51 8.00 -0.43
CA ILE A 134 11.56 9.40 -0.06
C ILE A 134 11.93 9.51 1.42
N ALA A 135 12.96 10.30 1.71
CA ALA A 135 13.18 10.78 3.07
C ALA A 135 11.93 11.58 3.46
N ALA A 136 11.39 11.36 4.67
CA ALA A 136 10.14 11.89 5.23
C ALA A 136 10.02 13.44 5.23
N LYS A 137 10.12 14.07 4.05
CA LYS A 137 10.29 15.51 3.87
C LYS A 137 9.02 16.13 3.30
N PRO A 138 8.46 17.17 3.93
CA PRO A 138 7.36 17.94 3.38
C PRO A 138 7.67 18.51 1.99
N GLY A 139 6.75 18.38 1.04
CA GLY A 139 6.82 19.04 -0.27
C GLY A 139 7.86 18.50 -1.26
N THR A 140 8.46 17.34 -0.98
CA THR A 140 9.44 16.71 -1.88
C THR A 140 8.75 15.79 -2.89
N VAL A 141 9.16 15.88 -4.15
CA VAL A 141 8.73 14.97 -5.20
C VAL A 141 9.21 13.57 -4.84
N VAL A 142 8.27 12.63 -4.71
CA VAL A 142 8.51 11.24 -4.35
C VAL A 142 9.28 10.54 -5.47
N THR A 143 8.81 10.74 -6.70
CA THR A 143 9.44 10.26 -7.91
C THR A 143 8.83 10.98 -9.11
N THR A 144 9.54 10.95 -10.23
CA THR A 144 9.00 11.28 -11.54
C THR A 144 8.89 10.01 -12.34
N LEU A 145 7.69 9.68 -12.79
CA LEU A 145 7.51 8.54 -13.69
C LEU A 145 8.26 8.82 -15.01
N PRO A 146 9.10 7.89 -15.49
CA PRO A 146 9.74 8.02 -16.79
C PRO A 146 8.67 8.11 -17.89
N ALA A 147 8.82 9.07 -18.80
CA ALA A 147 7.98 9.15 -19.99
C ALA A 147 8.11 7.88 -20.88
N ASP A 148 9.23 7.17 -20.76
CA ASP A 148 9.58 5.92 -21.44
C ASP A 148 9.38 4.67 -20.56
N GLY A 149 8.64 4.75 -19.45
CA GLY A 149 8.18 3.59 -18.67
C GLY A 149 7.11 2.75 -19.39
N TYR A 150 6.59 3.28 -20.50
CA TYR A 150 5.99 2.47 -21.55
C TYR A 150 7.06 1.48 -22.07
N ASN A 151 6.70 0.40 -22.78
CA ASN A 151 7.75 -0.27 -23.57
C ASN A 151 8.57 0.82 -24.32
N ALA A 152 9.89 0.68 -24.41
CA ALA A 152 10.79 1.74 -24.89
C ALA A 152 10.54 2.24 -26.34
N ASN A 153 9.41 1.87 -26.95
CA ASN A 153 9.01 2.14 -28.32
C ASN A 153 7.80 3.08 -28.46
N VAL A 154 7.25 3.67 -27.38
CA VAL A 154 6.18 4.68 -27.53
C VAL A 154 6.71 6.09 -27.41
N THR A 155 6.41 6.85 -28.45
CA THR A 155 6.73 8.26 -28.61
C THR A 155 5.50 9.11 -28.33
N GLY A 156 5.71 10.41 -28.11
CA GLY A 156 4.63 11.38 -27.93
C GLY A 156 4.68 12.09 -26.59
N THR A 157 3.70 12.98 -26.38
CA THR A 157 3.51 13.67 -25.10
C THR A 157 2.69 12.79 -24.17
N PHE A 158 3.13 12.67 -22.92
CA PHE A 158 2.43 11.85 -21.92
C PHE A 158 1.63 12.73 -20.97
N THR A 159 0.46 12.22 -20.59
CA THR A 159 -0.39 12.74 -19.52
C THR A 159 -0.51 11.71 -18.42
N TYR A 160 -0.48 12.17 -17.17
CA TYR A 160 -0.45 11.34 -15.97
C TYR A 160 -1.69 11.57 -15.11
N SER A 161 -2.30 10.51 -14.60
CA SER A 161 -3.43 10.59 -13.66
C SER A 161 -3.43 9.42 -12.68
N ILE A 162 -3.76 9.66 -11.42
CA ILE A 162 -3.95 8.59 -10.43
C ILE A 162 -5.30 7.91 -10.73
N VAL A 163 -5.29 6.59 -10.89
CA VAL A 163 -6.47 5.80 -11.25
C VAL A 163 -6.83 4.73 -10.22
N GLY A 164 -5.96 4.51 -9.24
CA GLY A 164 -6.19 3.51 -8.21
C GLY A 164 -4.99 3.35 -7.28
N GLY A 165 -4.95 2.22 -6.59
CA GLY A 165 -4.01 1.94 -5.50
C GLY A 165 -4.65 2.23 -4.14
N VAL A 166 -4.30 1.39 -3.17
CA VAL A 166 -4.91 1.39 -1.82
C VAL A 166 -4.66 2.72 -1.11
N ASP A 167 -3.53 3.37 -1.40
CA ASP A 167 -3.10 4.61 -0.74
C ASP A 167 -3.27 5.85 -1.64
N SER A 168 -4.00 5.72 -2.76
CA SER A 168 -4.15 6.76 -3.80
C SER A 168 -4.60 8.12 -3.28
N ASP A 169 -5.49 8.15 -2.28
CA ASP A 169 -5.99 9.38 -1.68
C ASP A 169 -4.92 10.22 -0.99
N LEU A 170 -3.76 9.63 -0.67
CA LEU A 170 -2.64 10.30 -0.03
C LEU A 170 -1.73 11.06 -1.02
N PHE A 171 -1.95 10.89 -2.33
CA PHE A 171 -1.06 11.41 -3.37
C PHE A 171 -1.74 12.37 -4.34
N GLU A 172 -0.91 13.20 -4.96
CA GLU A 172 -1.22 14.00 -6.14
C GLU A 172 -0.14 13.75 -7.20
N VAL A 173 -0.52 13.80 -8.48
CA VAL A 173 0.41 13.68 -9.61
C VAL A 173 0.31 14.90 -10.50
N ASN A 174 1.45 15.46 -10.89
CA ASN A 174 1.49 16.47 -11.92
C ASN A 174 1.20 15.84 -13.28
N SER A 175 0.11 16.26 -13.92
CA SER A 175 -0.38 15.65 -15.16
C SER A 175 0.56 15.75 -16.36
N THR A 176 1.56 16.63 -16.31
CA THR A 176 2.49 16.87 -17.43
C THR A 176 3.88 16.32 -17.14
N THR A 177 4.36 16.43 -15.90
CA THR A 177 5.71 16.00 -15.54
C THR A 177 5.76 14.60 -14.93
N GLY A 178 4.62 14.02 -14.55
CA GLY A 178 4.57 12.74 -13.85
C GLY A 178 5.15 12.79 -12.44
N ALA A 179 5.39 13.99 -11.89
CA ALA A 179 5.86 14.17 -10.53
C ALA A 179 4.78 13.76 -9.54
N LEU A 180 5.05 12.71 -8.78
CA LEU A 180 4.18 12.20 -7.72
C LEU A 180 4.59 12.82 -6.38
N THR A 181 3.62 13.33 -5.63
CA THR A 181 3.84 13.96 -4.31
C THR A 181 2.79 13.50 -3.31
N PHE A 182 3.16 13.42 -2.04
CA PHE A 182 2.17 13.28 -0.97
C PHE A 182 1.39 14.59 -0.79
N LYS A 183 0.06 14.50 -0.56
CA LYS A 183 -0.78 15.65 -0.20
C LYS A 183 -0.39 16.25 1.15
N THR A 184 0.03 15.38 2.08
CA THR A 184 0.47 15.74 3.43
C THR A 184 1.74 14.97 3.74
N ALA A 185 2.69 15.63 4.41
CA ALA A 185 3.95 15.01 4.82
C ALA A 185 3.68 13.71 5.62
N LYS A 186 4.50 12.68 5.36
CA LYS A 186 4.44 11.40 6.06
C LYS A 186 5.69 11.24 6.92
N THR A 187 5.52 10.59 8.06
CA THR A 187 6.59 10.28 9.01
C THR A 187 6.64 8.78 9.22
N ILE A 188 7.85 8.22 9.29
CA ILE A 188 8.04 6.78 9.52
C ILE A 188 7.44 6.28 10.85
N ASP A 189 7.40 7.15 11.86
CA ASP A 189 6.93 6.81 13.22
C ASP A 189 5.39 6.71 13.32
N ASN A 190 4.67 7.14 12.29
CA ASN A 190 3.21 7.06 12.23
C ASN A 190 2.77 6.72 10.79
N PRO A 191 2.95 5.46 10.35
CA PRO A 191 2.46 5.02 9.06
C PRO A 191 0.95 5.21 8.99
N VAL A 192 0.48 5.69 7.85
CA VAL A 192 -0.95 5.84 7.55
C VAL A 192 -1.34 5.06 6.29
N ASP A 193 -0.41 4.27 5.75
CA ASP A 193 -0.71 3.29 4.71
C ASP A 193 -1.59 2.18 5.29
N SER A 194 -2.37 1.54 4.41
CA SER A 194 -3.35 0.55 4.86
C SER A 194 -2.72 -0.74 5.40
N SER A 195 -1.49 -1.06 5.02
CA SER A 195 -0.72 -2.22 5.50
C SER A 195 0.05 -1.95 6.80
N MET A 196 0.19 -0.68 7.19
CA MET A 196 1.04 -0.18 8.27
C MET A 196 2.51 -0.61 8.14
N ASP A 197 3.01 -0.75 6.91
CA ASP A 197 4.36 -1.23 6.62
C ASP A 197 5.30 -0.16 6.04
N ASN A 198 4.85 1.10 5.99
CA ASN A 198 5.55 2.24 5.38
C ASN A 198 5.77 2.10 3.86
N ILE A 199 5.04 1.19 3.21
CA ILE A 199 4.99 1.05 1.75
C ILE A 199 3.62 1.50 1.26
N TYR A 200 3.58 2.61 0.54
CA TYR A 200 2.35 3.19 0.02
C TYR A 200 2.17 2.80 -1.45
N ASP A 201 1.10 2.09 -1.80
CA ASP A 201 0.84 1.60 -3.14
C ASP A 201 -0.15 2.50 -3.89
N VAL A 202 0.29 3.07 -5.02
CA VAL A 202 -0.50 3.92 -5.92
C VAL A 202 -0.44 3.42 -7.37
N GLU A 203 -1.54 3.56 -8.11
CA GLU A 203 -1.64 3.20 -9.52
C GLU A 203 -1.86 4.46 -10.38
N ILE A 204 -0.98 4.65 -11.36
CA ILE A 204 -0.94 5.86 -12.19
C ILE A 204 -1.12 5.48 -13.66
N LEU A 205 -2.13 6.04 -14.30
CA LEU A 205 -2.35 5.96 -15.74
C LEU A 205 -1.44 6.95 -16.45
N MET A 206 -0.63 6.42 -17.38
CA MET A 206 0.17 7.16 -18.34
C MET A 206 -0.50 7.03 -19.70
N GLN A 207 -0.86 8.16 -20.31
CA GLN A 207 -1.52 8.19 -21.62
C GLN A 207 -0.75 9.09 -22.58
N SER A 208 -0.33 8.50 -23.70
CA SER A 208 0.29 9.19 -24.82
C SER A 208 -0.76 9.86 -25.70
N ASP A 209 -0.42 11.02 -26.26
CA ASP A 209 -1.19 11.71 -27.32
C ASP A 209 -1.40 10.86 -28.59
N THR A 210 -0.62 9.79 -28.77
CA THR A 210 -0.81 8.79 -29.83
C THR A 210 -1.91 7.75 -29.53
N GLY A 211 -2.54 7.82 -28.35
CA GLY A 211 -3.62 6.92 -27.91
C GLY A 211 -3.16 5.69 -27.14
N ALA A 212 -1.84 5.47 -27.04
CA ALA A 212 -1.24 4.45 -26.18
C ALA A 212 -1.49 4.77 -24.69
N SER A 213 -1.79 3.75 -23.87
CA SER A 213 -1.98 3.94 -22.42
C SER A 213 -1.49 2.74 -21.61
N GLN A 214 -1.04 3.01 -20.38
CA GLN A 214 -0.55 2.00 -19.44
C GLN A 214 -0.79 2.44 -18.01
N ILE A 215 -1.08 1.48 -17.12
CA ILE A 215 -1.13 1.71 -15.67
C ILE A 215 0.20 1.25 -15.05
N ALA A 216 0.89 2.18 -14.40
CA ALA A 216 2.06 1.93 -13.58
C ALA A 216 1.63 1.67 -12.14
N LYS A 217 2.11 0.58 -11.53
CA LYS A 217 1.98 0.34 -10.08
C LYS A 217 3.22 0.89 -9.40
N VAL A 218 3.06 1.78 -8.43
CA VAL A 218 4.17 2.45 -7.74
C VAL A 218 4.08 2.14 -6.25
N GLY A 219 5.13 1.53 -5.69
CA GLY A 219 5.33 1.41 -4.25
C GLY A 219 6.24 2.53 -3.76
N VAL A 220 5.78 3.32 -2.79
CA VAL A 220 6.53 4.42 -2.20
C VAL A 220 6.93 4.06 -0.78
N THR A 221 8.22 4.00 -0.49
CA THR A 221 8.73 3.76 0.85
C THR A 221 9.14 5.07 1.51
N VAL A 222 8.67 5.30 2.74
CA VAL A 222 9.09 6.44 3.56
C VAL A 222 10.27 6.03 4.43
N GLU A 223 11.39 6.72 4.28
CA GLU A 223 12.63 6.45 5.02
C GLU A 223 12.93 7.56 6.04
N HIS A 224 13.81 7.27 7.01
CA HIS A 224 14.30 8.27 7.95
C HIS A 224 15.00 9.42 7.21
N ASP A 225 14.88 10.62 7.79
CA ASP A 225 15.70 11.76 7.39
C ASP A 225 17.18 11.43 7.64
N GLY A 226 17.97 11.48 6.57
CA GLY A 226 19.39 11.17 6.57
C GLY A 226 20.28 12.39 6.80
N VAL A 227 19.72 13.60 6.93
CA VAL A 227 20.48 14.83 7.14
C VAL A 227 20.50 15.19 8.61
N ALA A 228 21.70 15.36 9.19
CA ALA A 228 21.82 15.75 10.59
C ALA A 228 21.56 17.26 10.79
N PRO A 229 20.97 17.67 11.92
CA PRO A 229 20.87 19.07 12.30
C PRO A 229 22.24 19.74 12.41
N THR A 230 22.30 21.04 12.11
CA THR A 230 23.53 21.83 12.18
C THR A 230 23.44 22.99 13.16
N PHE A 231 24.54 23.27 13.87
CA PHE A 231 24.69 24.46 14.70
C PHE A 231 25.43 25.57 13.95
N SER A 232 25.01 26.81 14.16
CA SER A 232 25.70 27.99 13.64
C SER A 232 25.55 29.18 14.59
N ASN A 233 26.37 30.22 14.40
CA ASN A 233 26.33 31.47 15.18
C ASN A 233 26.36 31.26 16.71
N LEU A 234 27.10 30.25 17.18
CA LEU A 234 27.23 29.97 18.61
C LEU A 234 27.98 31.12 19.30
N SER A 235 27.40 31.60 20.40
CA SER A 235 28.01 32.59 21.28
C SER A 235 27.86 32.15 22.74
N LEU A 236 28.92 32.40 23.51
CA LEU A 236 28.98 32.14 24.95
C LEU A 236 29.15 33.47 25.67
N SER A 237 28.31 33.73 26.66
CA SER A 237 28.45 34.88 27.56
C SER A 237 28.31 34.43 29.02
N TYR A 238 28.81 35.28 29.92
CA TYR A 238 28.66 35.08 31.36
C TYR A 238 28.28 36.40 32.03
N ALA A 239 27.60 36.29 33.17
CA ALA A 239 27.29 37.40 34.07
C ALA A 239 27.51 36.95 35.51
N VAL A 240 28.09 37.82 36.33
CA VAL A 240 28.27 37.62 37.77
C VAL A 240 27.27 38.53 38.48
N ASP A 241 26.64 38.05 39.56
CA ASP A 241 25.74 38.87 40.36
C ASP A 241 26.50 39.92 41.19
N ALA A 242 25.76 40.89 41.73
CA ALA A 242 26.37 42.06 42.38
C ALA A 242 27.14 41.72 43.67
N ASP A 243 26.91 40.55 44.26
CA ASP A 243 27.58 40.07 45.47
C ASP A 243 28.61 38.96 45.19
N ASP A 244 28.90 38.69 43.90
CA ASP A 244 29.82 37.65 43.42
C ASP A 244 29.48 36.21 43.87
N SER A 245 28.25 35.97 44.35
CA SER A 245 27.81 34.66 44.84
C SER A 245 27.38 33.71 43.73
N LYS A 246 27.06 34.21 42.53
CA LYS A 246 26.60 33.40 41.39
C LYS A 246 27.18 33.85 40.07
N THR A 247 27.49 32.87 39.23
CA THR A 247 27.80 33.10 37.81
C THR A 247 26.72 32.47 36.94
N THR A 248 26.11 33.26 36.07
CA THR A 248 25.21 32.76 35.03
C THR A 248 25.99 32.60 33.74
N ILE A 249 25.99 31.41 33.16
CA ILE A 249 26.51 31.12 31.83
C ILE A 249 25.35 31.05 30.86
N THR A 250 25.45 31.75 29.73
CA THR A 250 24.45 31.76 28.67
C THR A 250 25.09 31.35 27.34
N VAL A 251 24.45 30.43 26.63
CA VAL A 251 24.81 30.04 25.26
C VAL A 251 23.65 30.36 24.33
N GLN A 252 23.95 31.06 23.24
CA GLN A 252 22.99 31.38 22.19
C GLN A 252 23.51 30.92 20.84
N GLY A 253 22.62 30.66 19.89
CA GLY A 253 22.99 30.39 18.52
C GLY A 253 21.79 30.01 17.66
N LYS A 254 22.08 29.35 16.54
CA LYS A 254 21.06 28.80 15.65
C LYS A 254 21.24 27.30 15.48
N ILE A 255 20.13 26.57 15.54
CA ILE A 255 20.01 25.19 15.10
C ILE A 255 19.16 25.21 13.83
N LYS A 256 19.65 24.58 12.77
CA LYS A 256 18.89 24.40 11.53
C LYS A 256 18.87 22.94 11.15
N ASP A 257 17.68 22.47 10.81
CA ASP A 257 17.45 21.17 10.22
C ASP A 257 16.70 21.31 8.89
N ASP A 258 16.73 20.28 8.05
CA ASP A 258 16.32 20.38 6.65
C ASP A 258 14.79 20.36 6.42
N ALA A 259 14.01 20.22 7.49
CA ALA A 259 12.56 20.43 7.68
C ALA A 259 12.05 19.70 8.94
N SER A 260 12.86 18.81 9.51
CA SER A 260 12.54 17.98 10.67
C SER A 260 12.56 18.78 11.98
N THR A 261 11.73 18.38 12.95
CA THR A 261 11.75 18.96 14.30
C THR A 261 12.91 18.39 15.10
N VAL A 262 13.72 19.25 15.69
CA VAL A 262 14.80 18.84 16.58
C VAL A 262 14.23 18.46 17.95
N ASN A 263 14.13 17.15 18.22
CA ASN A 263 13.51 16.62 19.43
C ASN A 263 14.37 16.77 20.69
N SER A 264 15.69 16.78 20.54
CA SER A 264 16.62 17.01 21.66
C SER A 264 17.92 17.62 21.17
N SER A 265 18.50 18.52 21.96
CA SER A 265 19.80 19.12 21.70
C SER A 265 20.45 19.56 23.00
N TYR A 266 21.77 19.64 23.02
CA TYR A 266 22.51 20.17 24.16
C TYR A 266 23.79 20.88 23.70
N VAL A 267 24.25 21.80 24.54
CA VAL A 267 25.61 22.35 24.46
C VAL A 267 26.44 21.70 25.55
N GLN A 268 27.62 21.20 25.16
CA GLN A 268 28.61 20.69 26.09
C GLN A 268 29.69 21.76 26.31
N LEU A 269 29.84 22.21 27.56
CA LEU A 269 30.92 23.09 27.98
C LEU A 269 31.92 22.29 28.79
N LYS A 270 33.19 22.29 28.38
CA LYS A 270 34.27 21.62 29.11
C LYS A 270 35.18 22.67 29.71
N ASP A 271 35.31 22.63 31.03
CA ASP A 271 36.26 23.44 31.76
C ASP A 271 37.68 22.97 31.42
N SER A 272 38.51 23.89 30.91
CA SER A 272 39.84 23.58 30.39
C SER A 272 40.86 23.27 31.48
N PHE A 273 40.63 23.72 32.72
CA PHE A 273 41.57 23.59 33.82
C PHE A 273 41.31 22.32 34.65
N THR A 274 40.04 22.05 34.92
CA THR A 274 39.57 20.93 35.74
C THR A 274 39.13 19.73 34.90
N GLY A 275 38.88 19.93 33.60
CA GLY A 275 38.34 18.91 32.70
C GLY A 275 36.86 18.59 32.94
N LYS A 276 36.20 19.23 33.91
CA LYS A 276 34.79 19.01 34.22
C LYS A 276 33.92 19.45 33.06
N THR A 277 32.86 18.68 32.82
CA THR A 277 31.92 18.94 31.73
C THR A 277 30.57 19.36 32.29
N MET A 278 29.99 20.40 31.71
CA MET A 278 28.62 20.83 31.90
C MET A 278 27.83 20.57 30.62
N TYR A 279 26.60 20.08 30.79
CA TYR A 279 25.63 19.96 29.72
C TYR A 279 24.49 20.97 29.96
N MET A 280 24.11 21.67 28.91
CA MET A 280 23.00 22.61 28.89
C MET A 280 22.01 22.14 27.84
N GLY A 281 20.86 21.64 28.28
CA GLY A 281 19.80 21.18 27.38
C GLY A 281 19.17 22.33 26.60
N ILE A 282 18.76 22.04 25.38
CA ILE A 282 17.93 22.89 24.52
C ILE A 282 16.68 22.08 24.22
N SER A 283 15.54 22.53 24.75
CA SER A 283 14.25 21.88 24.44
C SER A 283 13.77 22.34 23.06
N SER A 284 12.99 21.52 22.37
CA SER A 284 12.31 21.89 21.13
C SER A 284 11.53 23.20 21.27
N ASP A 285 10.87 23.39 22.42
CA ASP A 285 9.99 24.53 22.70
C ASP A 285 10.78 25.84 22.93
N SER A 286 12.10 25.73 23.15
CA SER A 286 13.01 26.87 23.33
C SER A 286 13.72 27.30 22.03
N ILE A 287 13.42 26.64 20.91
CA ILE A 287 13.93 26.98 19.58
C ILE A 287 12.86 27.80 18.86
N SER A 288 13.20 29.02 18.44
CA SER A 288 12.30 29.85 17.65
C SER A 288 12.11 29.30 16.24
N ALA A 289 11.06 29.76 15.54
CA ALA A 289 10.79 29.35 14.16
C ALA A 289 11.95 29.62 13.18
N ASP A 290 12.83 30.58 13.47
CA ASP A 290 14.03 30.87 12.67
C ASP A 290 15.29 30.10 13.12
N GLY A 291 15.10 29.09 13.99
CA GLY A 291 16.14 28.20 14.52
C GLY A 291 16.95 28.77 15.67
N SER A 292 16.67 30.00 16.14
CA SER A 292 17.44 30.62 17.21
C SER A 292 17.13 29.98 18.56
N PHE A 293 18.14 29.82 19.41
CA PHE A 293 17.98 29.31 20.77
C PHE A 293 18.81 30.13 21.77
N SER A 294 18.39 30.08 23.04
CA SER A 294 19.17 30.58 24.19
C SER A 294 18.98 29.62 25.36
N THR A 295 20.08 29.15 25.94
CA THR A 295 20.08 28.29 27.14
C THR A 295 21.03 28.86 28.18
N SER A 296 20.62 28.85 29.45
CA SER A 296 21.40 29.43 30.54
C SER A 296 21.45 28.54 31.76
N ARG A 297 22.54 28.61 32.52
CA ARG A 297 22.72 27.89 33.77
C ARG A 297 23.40 28.77 34.81
N VAL A 298 22.81 28.81 36.00
CA VAL A 298 23.36 29.52 37.15
C VAL A 298 24.25 28.56 37.95
N MET A 299 25.44 29.03 38.28
CA MET A 299 26.45 28.34 39.09
C MET A 299 26.58 29.09 40.41
N SER A 300 26.69 28.34 41.51
CA SER A 300 26.93 28.80 42.88
C SER A 300 28.22 28.21 43.41
#